data_AF-A0A9R0I410-F1
#
_entry.id   AF-A0A9R0I410-F1
#
_cell.length_a   1.000
_cell.length_b   1.000
_cell.length_c   1.000
_cell.angle_alpha   90.00
_cell.angle_beta   90.00
_cell.angle_gamma   90.00
#
_symmetry.space_group_name_H-M   'P 1'
#
loop_
_entity.id
_entity.type
_entity.pdbx_description
1 polymer ?
#
loop_
_entity_poly.entity_id
_entity_poly.type
_entity_poly.pdbx_seq_one_letter_code
_entity_poly.pdbx_strand_id
1 'polypeptide(L)'
;MQRSSVAGRPSGTDGSDYSYRMVVDSRYTKVAKEKGRLAIFLSIQALVLLVGIILVLLPVVKGEDYGMFGLEPLILSFLSLVAGELGRRQSRTTFLKIYLIMSFVAVFEVIHIAVANYLVNQRLQLIEVLHIVIEVLVKISGTSTTLSLIDNMSIPKRSS
;
A
#
# COMPACT_ATOMS: atom_id res chain seq x y z
N MET A 1 18.08 57.78 32.90
CA MET A 1 16.97 57.81 31.91
C MET A 1 16.71 56.38 31.46
N GLN A 2 15.55 55.85 31.84
CA GLN A 2 15.12 54.47 31.62
C GLN A 2 14.61 54.35 30.18
N ARG A 3 15.25 53.51 29.36
CA ARG A 3 14.84 53.26 27.97
C ARG A 3 13.63 52.33 28.01
N SER A 4 12.46 52.80 27.57
CA SER A 4 11.26 51.99 27.47
C SER A 4 11.50 50.85 26.49
N SER A 5 11.49 49.61 26.99
CA SER A 5 11.32 48.43 26.16
C SER A 5 9.86 48.38 25.73
N VAL A 6 9.50 49.16 24.70
CA VAL A 6 8.34 48.80 23.89
C VAL A 6 8.73 47.49 23.24
N ALA A 7 8.27 46.39 23.85
CA ALA A 7 8.25 45.07 23.25
C ALA A 7 7.31 45.14 22.06
N GLY A 8 7.79 45.75 20.97
CA GLY A 8 7.15 45.69 19.67
C GLY A 8 7.06 44.22 19.30
N ARG A 9 5.83 43.73 19.19
CA ARG A 9 5.53 42.43 18.60
C ARG A 9 6.33 42.33 17.29
N PRO A 10 7.13 41.27 17.05
CA PRO A 10 7.87 41.17 15.80
C PRO A 10 6.89 41.38 14.65
N SER A 11 7.12 42.41 13.83
CA SER A 11 6.30 42.69 12.66
C SER A 11 6.63 41.65 11.59
N GLY A 12 6.09 40.47 11.79
CA GLY A 12 6.25 39.32 10.91
C GLY A 12 4.97 38.51 10.98
N THR A 13 4.25 38.51 9.87
CA THR A 13 3.08 37.68 9.51
C THR A 13 1.75 38.11 10.15
N ASP A 14 0.86 38.57 9.28
CA ASP A 14 -0.59 38.84 9.43
C ASP A 14 -1.43 37.64 9.90
N GLY A 15 -0.83 36.65 10.57
CA GLY A 15 -1.48 35.39 10.92
C GLY A 15 -1.72 34.44 9.74
N SER A 16 -1.47 34.87 8.49
CA SER A 16 -1.56 33.99 7.32
C SER A 16 -0.49 32.89 7.37
N ASP A 17 0.72 33.21 7.83
CA ASP A 17 1.81 32.24 7.96
C ASP A 17 1.54 31.20 9.06
N TYR A 18 0.97 31.62 10.20
CA TYR A 18 0.56 30.67 11.25
C TYR A 18 -0.53 29.72 10.74
N SER A 19 -1.52 30.26 10.01
CA SER A 19 -2.58 29.47 9.39
C SER A 19 -2.04 28.53 8.30
N TYR A 20 -1.07 28.99 7.51
CA TYR A 20 -0.39 28.20 6.49
C TYR A 20 0.41 27.06 7.12
N ARG A 21 1.23 27.35 8.13
CA ARG A 21 2.03 26.36 8.86
C ARG A 21 1.16 25.31 9.54
N MET A 22 0.02 25.70 10.14
CA MET A 22 -0.94 24.74 10.71
C MET A 22 -1.51 23.76 9.67
N VAL A 23 -1.88 24.24 8.47
CA VAL A 23 -2.42 23.40 7.41
C VAL A 23 -1.34 22.47 6.84
N VAL A 24 -0.12 22.98 6.69
CA VAL A 24 1.02 22.28 6.11
C VAL A 24 1.56 21.21 7.07
N ASP A 25 1.80 21.54 8.34
CA ASP A 25 2.31 20.62 9.37
C ASP A 25 1.32 19.46 9.63
N SER A 26 0.01 19.77 9.63
CA SER A 26 -1.04 18.74 9.73
C SER A 26 -0.98 17.74 8.57
N ARG A 27 -0.73 18.19 7.33
CA ARG A 27 -0.57 17.29 6.17
C ARG A 27 0.70 16.47 6.25
N TYR A 28 1.84 17.08 6.58
CA TYR A 28 3.09 16.33 6.73
C TYR A 28 2.96 15.23 7.80
N THR A 29 2.29 15.53 8.89
CA THR A 29 1.99 14.56 9.96
C THR A 29 1.10 13.42 9.44
N LYS A 30 0.03 13.73 8.69
CA LYS A 30 -0.84 12.72 8.06
C LYS A 30 -0.07 11.84 7.08
N VAL A 31 0.75 12.43 6.21
CA VAL A 31 1.59 11.69 5.26
C VAL A 31 2.55 10.75 5.98
N ALA A 32 3.22 11.22 7.04
CA ALA A 32 4.11 10.37 7.84
C ALA A 32 3.36 9.20 8.49
N LYS A 33 2.18 9.45 9.07
CA LYS A 33 1.31 8.42 9.65
C LYS A 33 0.88 7.38 8.63
N GLU A 34 0.37 7.82 7.48
CA GLU A 34 -0.09 6.92 6.41
C GLU A 34 1.07 6.13 5.79
N LYS A 35 2.27 6.72 5.68
CA LYS A 35 3.48 5.96 5.30
C LYS A 35 3.83 4.89 6.31
N GLY A 36 3.70 5.15 7.61
CA GLY A 36 3.93 4.16 8.66
C GLY A 36 2.94 2.99 8.54
N ARG A 37 1.65 3.31 8.39
CA ARG A 37 0.58 2.31 8.18
C ARG A 37 0.82 1.48 6.91
N LEU A 38 1.19 2.14 5.81
CA LEU A 38 1.47 1.45 4.55
C LEU A 38 2.68 0.51 4.68
N ALA A 39 3.71 0.88 5.44
CA ALA A 39 4.86 0.02 5.69
C ALA A 39 4.47 -1.29 6.39
N ILE A 40 3.54 -1.21 7.35
CA ILE A 40 3.01 -2.39 8.04
C ILE A 40 2.29 -3.30 7.05
N PHE A 41 1.40 -2.75 6.21
CA PHE A 41 0.68 -3.55 5.22
C PHE A 41 1.61 -4.18 4.18
N LEU A 42 2.59 -3.45 3.67
CA LEU A 42 3.60 -4.00 2.75
C LEU A 42 4.39 -5.13 3.43
N SER A 43 4.74 -4.99 4.71
CA SER A 43 5.44 -6.04 5.45
C SER A 43 4.58 -7.30 5.59
N ILE A 44 3.29 -7.15 5.91
CA ILE A 44 2.34 -8.27 5.97
C ILE A 44 2.16 -8.91 4.58
N GLN A 45 2.04 -8.11 3.52
CA GLN A 45 1.95 -8.63 2.14
C GLN A 45 3.20 -9.43 1.75
N ALA A 46 4.39 -8.99 2.17
CA ALA A 46 5.63 -9.73 1.94
C ALA A 46 5.58 -11.11 2.60
N LEU A 47 5.07 -11.20 3.83
CA LEU A 47 4.90 -12.47 4.54
C LEU A 47 3.85 -13.37 3.86
N VAL A 48 2.71 -12.81 3.46
CA VAL A 48 1.67 -13.55 2.73
C VAL A 48 2.20 -14.07 1.39
N LEU A 49 2.98 -13.28 0.66
CA LEU A 49 3.64 -13.69 -0.58
C LEU A 49 4.63 -14.83 -0.34
N LEU A 50 5.43 -14.77 0.73
CA LEU A 50 6.35 -15.84 1.11
C LEU A 50 5.59 -17.15 1.38
N VAL A 51 4.49 -17.10 2.12
CA VAL A 51 3.62 -18.26 2.34
C VAL A 51 3.06 -18.77 1.01
N GLY A 52 2.63 -17.90 0.11
CA GLY A 52 2.16 -18.28 -1.23
C GLY A 52 3.22 -19.01 -2.05
N ILE A 53 4.47 -18.55 -2.02
CA ILE A 53 5.61 -19.22 -2.66
C ILE A 53 5.81 -20.62 -2.09
N ILE A 54 5.73 -20.79 -0.77
CA ILE A 54 5.85 -22.12 -0.13
C ILE A 54 4.71 -23.03 -0.59
N LEU A 55 3.46 -22.52 -0.66
CA LEU A 55 2.31 -23.29 -1.11
C LEU A 55 2.43 -23.72 -2.58
N VAL A 56 3.03 -22.91 -3.44
CA VAL A 56 3.36 -23.31 -4.83
C VAL A 56 4.46 -24.37 -4.89
N LEU A 57 5.51 -24.19 -4.09
CA LEU A 57 6.71 -25.02 -4.18
C LEU A 57 6.51 -26.41 -3.55
N LEU A 58 5.64 -26.53 -2.53
CA LEU A 58 5.44 -27.78 -1.80
C LEU A 58 4.92 -28.93 -2.68
N PRO A 59 3.88 -28.76 -3.54
CA PRO A 59 3.48 -29.77 -4.51
C PRO A 59 4.59 -30.11 -5.52
N VAL A 60 5.30 -29.10 -6.02
CA VAL A 60 6.39 -29.28 -7.00
C VAL A 60 7.50 -30.16 -6.44
N VAL A 61 7.91 -29.96 -5.18
CA VAL A 61 8.91 -30.80 -4.51
C VAL A 61 8.43 -32.24 -4.33
N LYS A 62 7.11 -32.46 -4.24
CA LYS A 62 6.49 -33.79 -4.17
C LYS A 62 6.30 -34.44 -5.55
N GLY A 63 6.66 -33.75 -6.64
CA GLY A 63 6.43 -34.22 -8.01
C GLY A 63 4.97 -34.12 -8.46
N GLU A 64 4.16 -33.34 -7.74
CA GLU A 64 2.79 -32.99 -8.12
C GLU A 64 2.80 -31.74 -9.01
N ASP A 65 1.74 -31.55 -9.80
CA ASP A 65 1.55 -30.32 -10.56
C ASP A 65 1.47 -29.10 -9.63
N TYR A 66 1.71 -27.91 -10.19
CA TYR A 66 1.49 -26.66 -9.47
C TYR A 66 0.10 -26.67 -8.83
N GLY A 67 0.04 -26.37 -7.53
CA GLY A 67 -1.21 -26.27 -6.80
C GLY A 67 -2.10 -25.16 -7.37
N MET A 68 -3.12 -24.74 -6.61
CA MET A 68 -4.06 -23.69 -7.04
C MET A 68 -3.41 -22.32 -7.32
N PHE A 69 -2.13 -22.17 -7.01
CA PHE A 69 -1.36 -20.95 -7.20
C PHE A 69 -0.48 -21.04 -8.46
N GLY A 70 -0.76 -20.20 -9.45
CA GLY A 70 0.13 -20.01 -10.59
C GLY A 70 1.38 -19.21 -10.22
N LEU A 71 2.45 -19.31 -11.01
CA LEU A 71 3.67 -18.51 -10.83
C LEU A 71 3.46 -17.04 -11.20
N GLU A 72 2.61 -16.76 -12.18
CA GLU A 72 2.30 -15.42 -12.71
C GLU A 72 1.80 -14.45 -11.63
N PRO A 73 0.76 -14.76 -10.82
CA PRO A 73 0.28 -13.86 -9.78
C PRO A 73 1.31 -13.60 -8.68
N LEU A 74 2.23 -14.53 -8.42
CA LEU A 74 3.32 -14.33 -7.46
C LEU A 74 4.33 -13.30 -7.97
N ILE A 75 4.69 -13.37 -9.25
CA ILE A 75 5.59 -12.41 -9.89
C ILE A 75 4.96 -11.01 -9.87
N LEU A 76 3.68 -10.89 -10.25
CA LEU A 76 2.96 -9.62 -10.20
C LEU A 76 2.86 -9.07 -8.77
N SER A 77 2.60 -9.93 -7.79
CA SER A 77 2.53 -9.53 -6.38
C SER A 77 3.89 -9.05 -5.85
N PHE A 78 4.99 -9.70 -6.25
CA PHE A 78 6.34 -9.25 -5.93
C PHE A 78 6.66 -7.89 -6.54
N LEU A 79 6.39 -7.71 -7.84
CA LEU A 79 6.64 -6.43 -8.54
C LEU A 79 5.80 -5.30 -7.93
N SER A 80 4.54 -5.60 -7.61
CA SER A 80 3.67 -4.67 -6.90
C SER A 80 4.29 -4.24 -5.58
N LEU A 81 4.74 -5.19 -4.76
CA LEU A 81 5.34 -4.93 -3.45
C LEU A 81 6.56 -4.01 -3.56
N VAL A 82 7.44 -4.26 -4.53
CA VAL A 82 8.61 -3.41 -4.82
C VAL A 82 8.18 -1.99 -5.19
N ALA A 83 7.19 -1.84 -6.08
CA ALA A 83 6.65 -0.53 -6.44
C ALA A 83 6.03 0.19 -5.24
N GLY A 84 5.29 -0.52 -4.39
CA GLY A 84 4.66 0.02 -3.19
C GLY A 84 5.69 0.57 -2.20
N GLU A 85 6.74 -0.21 -1.93
CA GLU A 85 7.81 0.21 -1.03
C GLU A 85 8.61 1.40 -1.58
N LEU A 86 8.91 1.39 -2.89
CA LEU A 86 9.61 2.49 -3.54
C LEU A 86 8.77 3.78 -3.52
N GLY A 87 7.48 3.68 -3.83
CA GLY A 87 6.54 4.81 -3.79
C GLY A 87 6.38 5.39 -2.39
N ARG A 88 6.29 4.53 -1.38
CA ARG A 88 6.20 4.93 0.03
C ARG A 88 7.46 5.66 0.51
N ARG A 89 8.65 5.08 0.25
CA ARG A 89 9.93 5.67 0.66
C ARG A 89 10.19 7.00 -0.04
N GLN A 90 10.01 7.05 -1.36
CA GLN A 90 10.34 8.22 -2.18
C GLN A 90 9.22 9.28 -2.25
N SER A 91 8.08 9.05 -1.59
CA SER A 91 6.89 9.90 -1.73
C SER A 91 6.42 10.08 -3.17
N ARG A 92 6.58 9.06 -4.02
CA ARG A 92 6.28 9.14 -5.45
C ARG A 92 4.92 8.51 -5.74
N THR A 93 3.95 9.36 -6.04
CA THR A 93 2.56 8.93 -6.33
C THR A 93 2.48 8.02 -7.56
N THR A 94 3.36 8.15 -8.54
CA THR A 94 3.44 7.25 -9.70
C THR A 94 3.68 5.80 -9.29
N PHE A 95 4.67 5.55 -8.43
CA PHE A 95 4.96 4.19 -7.96
C PHE A 95 3.82 3.63 -7.10
N LEU A 96 3.18 4.47 -6.29
CA LEU A 96 1.99 4.07 -5.53
C LEU A 96 0.82 3.69 -6.44
N LYS A 97 0.60 4.41 -7.55
CA LYS A 97 -0.41 4.05 -8.56
C LYS A 97 -0.08 2.73 -9.26
N ILE A 98 1.18 2.51 -9.61
CA ILE A 98 1.64 1.23 -10.18
C ILE A 98 1.38 0.08 -9.20
N TYR A 99 1.71 0.27 -7.92
CA TYR A 99 1.38 -0.70 -6.87
C TYR A 99 -0.12 -1.02 -6.81
N LEU A 100 -1.00 -0.01 -6.90
CA LEU A 100 -2.45 -0.25 -6.90
C LEU A 100 -2.90 -1.09 -8.10
N ILE A 101 -2.44 -0.74 -9.30
CA ILE A 101 -2.80 -1.44 -10.54
C ILE A 101 -2.29 -2.88 -10.49
N MET A 102 -1.01 -3.08 -10.18
CA MET A 102 -0.40 -4.41 -10.14
C MET A 102 -1.01 -5.29 -9.04
N SER A 103 -1.33 -4.72 -7.87
CA SER A 103 -2.03 -5.45 -6.81
C SER A 103 -3.40 -5.94 -7.24
N PHE A 104 -4.14 -5.09 -7.98
CA PHE A 104 -5.45 -5.44 -8.49
C PHE A 104 -5.38 -6.55 -9.54
N VAL A 105 -4.47 -6.45 -10.52
CA VAL A 105 -4.26 -7.48 -11.53
C VAL A 105 -3.86 -8.81 -10.88
N ALA A 106 -2.95 -8.78 -9.92
CA ALA A 106 -2.53 -9.99 -9.20
C ALA A 106 -3.71 -10.67 -8.47
N VAL A 107 -4.58 -9.91 -7.80
CA VAL A 107 -5.79 -10.47 -7.16
C VAL A 107 -6.73 -11.08 -8.19
N PHE A 108 -6.92 -10.41 -9.32
CA PHE A 108 -7.75 -10.92 -10.39
C PHE A 108 -7.23 -12.25 -10.94
N GLU A 109 -5.92 -12.38 -11.17
CA GLU A 109 -5.29 -13.63 -11.60
C GLU A 109 -5.44 -14.74 -10.57
N VAL A 110 -5.22 -14.46 -9.28
CA VAL A 110 -5.40 -15.46 -8.21
C VAL A 110 -6.84 -15.97 -8.20
N ILE A 111 -7.83 -15.08 -8.30
CA ILE A 111 -9.25 -15.47 -8.34
C ILE A 111 -9.58 -16.24 -9.62
N HIS A 112 -9.04 -15.83 -10.76
CA HIS A 112 -9.24 -16.52 -12.03
C HIS A 112 -8.73 -17.96 -11.96
N ILE A 113 -7.50 -18.17 -11.48
CA ILE A 113 -6.90 -19.50 -11.32
C ILE A 113 -7.68 -20.32 -10.29
N ALA A 114 -8.12 -19.70 -9.20
CA ALA A 114 -8.95 -20.33 -8.18
C ALA A 114 -10.25 -20.90 -8.76
N VAL A 115 -10.97 -20.08 -9.52
CA VAL A 115 -12.25 -20.45 -10.15
C VAL A 115 -12.03 -21.51 -11.22
N ALA A 116 -11.00 -21.36 -12.06
CA ALA A 116 -10.67 -22.35 -13.09
C ALA A 116 -10.36 -23.73 -12.48
N ASN A 117 -9.55 -23.77 -11.41
CA ASN A 117 -9.24 -25.02 -10.71
C ASN A 117 -10.48 -25.65 -10.07
N TYR A 118 -11.37 -24.85 -9.48
CA TYR A 118 -12.62 -25.37 -8.94
C TYR A 118 -13.52 -25.98 -10.02
N LEU A 119 -13.69 -25.29 -11.15
CA LEU A 119 -14.54 -25.75 -12.25
C LEU A 119 -14.02 -27.04 -12.88
N VAL A 120 -12.70 -27.15 -13.11
CA VAL A 120 -12.09 -28.31 -13.78
C VAL A 120 -11.89 -29.48 -12.83
N ASN A 121 -11.31 -29.23 -11.65
CA ASN A 121 -10.82 -30.29 -10.78
C ASN A 121 -11.72 -30.55 -9.57
N GLN A 122 -12.73 -29.69 -9.30
CA GLN A 122 -13.53 -29.71 -8.06
C GLN A 122 -12.66 -29.74 -6.79
N ARG A 123 -11.44 -29.21 -6.90
CA ARG A 123 -10.42 -29.21 -5.86
C ARG A 123 -10.29 -27.81 -5.29
N LEU A 124 -10.68 -27.66 -4.03
CA LEU A 124 -10.37 -26.50 -3.22
C LEU A 124 -9.81 -27.00 -1.89
N GLN A 125 -8.55 -26.72 -1.62
CA GLN A 125 -8.01 -26.97 -0.29
C GLN A 125 -8.32 -25.77 0.61
N LEU A 126 -8.81 -26.05 1.82
CA LEU A 126 -9.19 -25.01 2.77
C LEU A 126 -8.03 -24.04 3.09
N ILE A 127 -6.80 -24.54 3.11
CA ILE A 127 -5.58 -23.75 3.34
C ILE A 127 -5.36 -22.74 2.20
N GLU A 128 -5.54 -23.15 0.95
CA GLU A 128 -5.36 -22.29 -0.23
C GLU A 128 -6.43 -21.19 -0.25
N VAL A 129 -7.69 -21.56 0.00
CA VAL A 129 -8.81 -20.60 0.09
C VAL A 129 -8.57 -19.59 1.22
N LEU A 130 -8.15 -20.06 2.39
CA LEU A 130 -7.85 -19.19 3.52
C LEU A 130 -6.72 -18.20 3.20
N HIS A 131 -5.65 -18.68 2.54
CA HIS A 131 -4.54 -17.83 2.11
C HIS A 131 -5.00 -16.74 1.14
N ILE A 132 -5.80 -17.09 0.13
CA ILE A 132 -6.37 -16.13 -0.83
C ILE A 132 -7.23 -15.08 -0.11
N VAL A 133 -8.09 -15.50 0.83
CA VAL A 133 -8.93 -14.57 1.61
C VAL A 133 -8.06 -13.60 2.42
N ILE A 134 -7.01 -14.09 3.10
CA ILE A 134 -6.07 -13.25 3.84
C ILE A 134 -5.36 -12.27 2.89
N GLU A 135 -4.88 -12.74 1.74
CA GLU A 135 -4.21 -11.90 0.75
C GLU A 135 -5.09 -10.74 0.27
N VAL A 136 -6.34 -11.04 -0.08
CA VAL A 136 -7.32 -10.05 -0.55
C VAL A 136 -7.61 -9.01 0.55
N LEU A 137 -7.84 -9.45 1.80
CA LEU A 137 -8.11 -8.55 2.92
C LEU A 137 -6.95 -7.57 3.18
N VAL A 138 -5.72 -8.08 3.14
CA VAL A 138 -4.51 -7.26 3.33
C VAL A 138 -4.35 -6.28 2.17
N LYS A 139 -4.58 -6.71 0.92
CA LYS A 139 -4.50 -5.84 -0.27
C LYS A 139 -5.56 -4.74 -0.27
N ILE A 140 -6.80 -5.02 0.15
CA ILE A 140 -7.86 -4.00 0.29
C ILE A 140 -7.46 -2.94 1.33
N SER A 141 -6.97 -3.38 2.50
CA SER A 141 -6.56 -2.49 3.59
C SER A 141 -5.37 -1.62 3.17
N GLY A 142 -4.38 -2.20 2.49
CA GLY A 142 -3.24 -1.49 1.92
C GLY A 142 -3.64 -0.51 0.82
N THR A 143 -4.64 -0.84 0.00
CA THR A 143 -5.19 0.03 -1.05
C THR A 143 -5.82 1.29 -0.47
N SER A 144 -6.68 1.14 0.54
CA SER A 144 -7.31 2.28 1.22
C SER A 144 -6.26 3.24 1.81
N THR A 145 -5.25 2.69 2.49
CA THR A 145 -4.12 3.45 3.05
C THR A 145 -3.34 4.17 1.93
N THR A 146 -3.11 3.50 0.80
CA THR A 146 -2.38 4.07 -0.33
C THR A 146 -3.14 5.20 -1.01
N LEU A 147 -4.45 5.06 -1.20
CA LEU A 147 -5.30 6.11 -1.75
C LEU A 147 -5.28 7.35 -0.83
N SER A 148 -5.48 7.14 0.47
CA SER A 148 -5.38 8.24 1.45
C SER A 148 -4.00 8.90 1.43
N LEU A 149 -2.93 8.13 1.29
CA LEU A 149 -1.57 8.66 1.17
C LEU A 149 -1.39 9.51 -0.10
N ILE A 150 -1.85 9.03 -1.26
CA ILE A 150 -1.78 9.76 -2.53
C ILE A 150 -2.54 11.08 -2.44
N ASP A 151 -3.74 11.08 -1.88
CA ASP A 151 -4.56 12.29 -1.73
C ASP A 151 -3.86 13.33 -0.85
N ASN A 152 -3.27 12.88 0.27
CA ASN A 152 -2.53 13.76 1.17
C ASN A 152 -1.19 14.26 0.57
N MET A 153 -0.63 13.56 -0.43
CA MET A 153 0.54 14.01 -1.20
C MET A 153 0.20 14.98 -2.34
N SER A 154 -1.05 15.06 -2.76
CA SER A 154 -1.47 15.94 -3.87
C SER A 154 -1.49 17.41 -3.47
N ILE A 155 -1.04 18.28 -4.37
CA ILE A 155 -1.03 19.74 -4.15
C ILE A 155 -2.50 20.23 -4.11
N PRO A 156 -2.90 21.03 -3.10
CA PRO A 156 -4.25 21.56 -3.06
C PRO A 156 -4.52 22.42 -4.29
N LYS A 157 -5.60 22.11 -5.02
CA LYS A 157 -6.13 23.03 -6.03
C LYS A 157 -6.45 24.34 -5.33
N ARG A 158 -5.84 25.44 -5.81
CA ARG A 158 -6.25 26.78 -5.39
C ARG A 158 -7.72 26.92 -5.77
N SER A 159 -8.57 27.24 -4.80
CA SER A 159 -9.92 27.73 -5.10
C SER A 159 -9.75 29.02 -5.89
N SER A 160 -10.12 28.99 -7.17
CA SER A 160 -10.24 30.19 -8.00
C SER A 160 -11.36 31.09 -7.51
#